data_AF-A0A644ZBM3-F1
#
_entry.id   AF-A0A644ZBM3-F1
#
_cell.length_a   1.000
_cell.length_b   1.000
_cell.length_c   1.000
_cell.angle_alpha   90.00
_cell.angle_beta   90.00
_cell.angle_gamma   90.00
#
_symmetry.space_group_name_H-M   'P 1'
#
loop_
_entity.id
_entity.type
_entity.pdbx_description
1 polymer ?
#
loop_
_entity_poly.entity_id
_entity_poly.type
_entity_poly.pdbx_seq_one_letter_code
_entity_poly.pdbx_strand_id
1 'polypeptide(L)'
;MISKRLEYLVLLLAAFFFHIFVVDYISFWILAFLLMLPLVSLLITVLAMGGATAELIINKVSIQKNESLPIQLKIHNKHLFLTCMCMVKLTIQNELLQQEETRLFFMTATHSGHTVEQVISSKYCGMIKCSISELKIYDALGLFSFRKETESSYFVSILPSVYPPMAMSSKIQQDIKNNIISRTVKGNDPSEFMDVREYRDGDRLARIHWKLSDKYDQIMVKDFGDPISNDVLLLFDLNGNSDEKICGLLDAVYSISNFLIKNQITYEIQWYDSVHERAVLTEIAQNNDLVSAFEAIMAKSRYQKQSWILKNCNNVCDYKPYSVVLYLCSEITSNSIALIHKRLAGSRINILLVTDVPGTRTDLTVLDLKNIKENMSNLVI
;
A
#
# COMPACT_ATOMS: atom_id res chain seq x y z
N MET A 1 12.07 2.94 -36.68
CA MET A 1 13.25 2.09 -37.01
C MET A 1 13.12 1.42 -38.37
N ILE A 2 12.07 0.65 -38.65
CA ILE A 2 11.91 -0.04 -39.96
C ILE A 2 11.86 0.97 -41.12
N SER A 3 11.10 2.05 -40.98
CA SER A 3 11.08 3.15 -41.96
C SER A 3 12.48 3.75 -42.20
N LYS A 4 13.21 4.06 -41.12
CA LYS A 4 14.57 4.63 -41.20
C LYS A 4 15.59 3.70 -41.86
N ARG A 5 15.49 2.39 -41.62
CA ARG A 5 16.32 1.39 -42.31
C ARG A 5 16.01 1.32 -43.81
N LEU A 6 14.73 1.41 -44.19
CA LEU A 6 14.31 1.43 -45.60
C LEU A 6 14.72 2.72 -46.29
N GLU A 7 14.50 3.87 -45.66
CA GLU A 7 14.93 5.19 -46.14
C GLU A 7 16.45 5.18 -46.42
N TYR A 8 17.23 4.64 -45.48
CA TYR A 8 18.67 4.51 -45.63
C TYR A 8 19.09 3.54 -46.75
N LEU A 9 18.42 2.40 -46.86
CA LEU A 9 18.67 1.42 -47.93
C LEU A 9 18.42 2.03 -49.31
N VAL A 10 17.31 2.75 -49.47
CA VAL A 10 16.97 3.45 -50.73
C VAL A 10 18.02 4.50 -51.07
N LEU A 11 18.48 5.27 -50.07
CA LEU A 11 19.54 6.25 -50.26
C LEU A 11 20.86 5.59 -50.68
N LEU A 12 21.22 4.45 -50.07
CA LEU A 12 22.42 3.69 -50.41
C LEU A 12 22.34 3.10 -51.83
N LEU A 13 21.19 2.57 -52.23
CA LEU A 13 20.95 2.09 -53.60
C LEU A 13 21.05 3.24 -54.61
N ALA A 14 20.47 4.41 -54.30
CA ALA A 14 20.57 5.58 -55.17
C ALA A 14 22.04 6.02 -55.34
N ALA A 15 22.83 6.06 -54.26
CA ALA A 15 24.26 6.37 -54.32
C ALA A 15 25.06 5.32 -55.11
N PHE A 16 24.70 4.04 -54.99
CA PHE A 16 25.31 2.95 -55.74
C PHE A 16 25.03 3.06 -57.25
N PHE A 17 23.77 3.29 -57.64
CA PHE A 17 23.42 3.54 -59.04
C PHE A 17 24.09 4.80 -59.58
N PHE A 18 24.14 5.88 -58.79
CA PHE A 18 24.84 7.10 -59.16
C PHE A 18 26.32 6.85 -59.46
N HIS A 19 27.00 6.01 -58.67
CA HIS A 19 28.38 5.60 -58.93
C HIS A 19 28.55 4.77 -60.21
N ILE A 20 27.59 3.89 -60.52
CA ILE A 20 27.60 3.11 -61.77
C ILE A 20 27.46 4.03 -63.00
N PHE A 21 26.56 5.01 -62.94
CA PHE A 21 26.29 5.90 -64.07
C PHE A 21 27.33 7.01 -64.23
N VAL A 22 27.93 7.48 -63.12
CA VAL A 22 28.89 8.59 -63.09
C VAL A 22 30.17 8.09 -62.44
N VAL A 23 31.06 7.50 -63.25
CA VAL A 23 32.33 6.92 -62.78
C VAL A 23 33.38 8.01 -62.53
N ASP A 24 33.11 8.84 -61.51
CA ASP A 24 33.98 9.93 -61.05
C ASP A 24 34.39 9.75 -59.59
N TYR A 25 35.52 10.37 -59.21
CA TYR A 25 36.01 10.37 -57.83
C TYR A 25 34.96 10.83 -56.81
N ILE A 26 34.14 11.81 -57.17
CA ILE A 26 33.09 12.36 -56.29
C ILE A 26 32.05 11.28 -55.94
N SER A 27 31.61 10.51 -56.94
CA SER A 27 30.60 9.46 -56.74
C SER A 27 31.10 8.35 -55.81
N PHE A 28 32.38 7.98 -55.94
CA PHE A 28 33.03 6.98 -55.08
C PHE A 28 33.10 7.47 -53.63
N TRP A 29 33.53 8.73 -53.41
CA TRP A 29 33.62 9.29 -52.05
C TRP A 29 32.26 9.44 -51.37
N ILE A 30 31.20 9.77 -52.13
CA ILE A 30 29.83 9.80 -51.61
C ILE A 30 29.41 8.38 -51.17
N LEU A 31 29.60 7.38 -52.02
CA LEU A 31 29.25 6.00 -51.68
C LEU A 31 30.04 5.49 -50.47
N ALA A 32 31.36 5.75 -50.43
CA ALA A 32 32.22 5.40 -49.31
C ALA A 32 31.79 6.09 -48.00
N PHE A 33 31.39 7.37 -48.06
CA PHE A 33 30.87 8.11 -46.91
C PHE A 33 29.57 7.52 -46.39
N LEU A 34 28.61 7.19 -47.26
CA LEU A 34 27.38 6.50 -46.86
C LEU A 34 27.64 5.08 -46.34
N LEU A 35 28.68 4.39 -46.79
CA LEU A 35 29.03 3.09 -46.20
C LEU A 35 29.64 3.22 -44.80
N MET A 36 30.40 4.29 -44.55
CA MET A 36 31.05 4.53 -43.25
C MET A 36 30.11 5.12 -42.19
N LEU A 37 29.06 5.85 -42.61
CA LEU A 37 28.12 6.54 -41.72
C LEU A 37 27.48 5.62 -40.64
N PRO A 38 26.98 4.40 -40.97
CA PRO A 38 26.41 3.50 -39.98
C PRO A 38 27.46 2.95 -39.01
N LEU A 39 28.69 2.73 -39.46
CA LEU A 39 29.80 2.27 -38.63
C LEU A 39 30.19 3.34 -37.61
N VAL A 40 30.27 4.60 -38.04
CA VAL A 40 30.55 5.74 -37.16
C VAL A 40 29.39 5.95 -36.18
N SER A 41 28.14 5.91 -36.66
CA SER A 41 26.94 6.02 -35.83
C SER A 41 26.89 4.94 -34.75
N LEU A 42 27.20 3.69 -35.13
CA LEU A 42 27.29 2.55 -34.23
C LEU A 42 28.37 2.75 -33.16
N LEU A 43 29.59 3.14 -33.57
CA LEU A 43 30.71 3.38 -32.65
C LEU A 43 30.37 4.44 -31.61
N ILE A 44 29.81 5.58 -32.05
CA ILE A 44 29.36 6.68 -31.16
C ILE A 44 28.31 6.17 -30.17
N THR A 45 27.35 5.38 -30.63
CA THR A 45 26.25 4.87 -29.80
C THR A 45 26.74 3.87 -28.75
N VAL A 46 27.67 2.98 -29.11
CA VAL A 46 28.26 2.02 -28.16
C VAL A 46 29.07 2.74 -27.09
N LEU A 47 29.85 3.76 -27.46
CA LEU A 47 30.57 4.59 -26.49
C LEU A 47 29.60 5.38 -25.58
N ALA A 48 28.52 5.94 -26.15
CA ALA A 48 27.51 6.67 -25.39
C ALA A 48 26.76 5.77 -24.39
N MET A 49 26.54 4.50 -24.74
CA MET A 49 25.82 3.53 -23.90
C MET A 49 26.49 3.32 -22.53
N GLY A 50 27.83 3.33 -22.49
CA GLY A 50 28.58 3.16 -21.24
C GLY A 50 28.28 4.26 -20.22
N GLY A 51 28.05 5.49 -20.68
CA GLY A 51 27.84 6.67 -19.83
C GLY A 51 26.39 7.10 -19.65
N ALA A 52 25.43 6.59 -20.43
CA ALA A 52 24.03 6.99 -20.37
C ALA A 52 23.29 6.33 -19.20
N THR A 53 22.67 7.13 -18.34
CA THR A 53 21.92 6.69 -17.16
C THR A 53 20.60 7.43 -17.08
N ALA A 54 19.57 6.73 -16.56
CA ALA A 54 18.25 7.29 -16.33
C ALA A 54 17.89 7.09 -14.86
N GLU A 55 17.45 8.16 -14.22
CA GLU A 55 17.12 8.22 -12.80
C GLU A 55 15.71 8.79 -12.65
N LEU A 56 14.95 8.18 -11.75
CA LEU A 56 13.68 8.72 -11.28
C LEU A 56 13.95 9.53 -10.01
N ILE A 57 13.41 10.74 -9.91
CA ILE A 57 13.50 11.58 -8.72
C ILE A 57 12.07 11.85 -8.25
N ILE A 58 11.77 11.46 -7.01
CA ILE A 58 10.49 11.70 -6.34
C ILE A 58 10.76 12.42 -5.02
N ASN A 59 10.04 13.52 -4.79
CA ASN A 59 10.22 14.36 -3.60
C ASN A 59 9.36 13.94 -2.41
N LYS A 60 8.26 13.22 -2.64
CA LYS A 60 7.32 12.77 -1.59
C LYS A 60 7.17 11.26 -1.61
N VAL A 61 7.24 10.65 -0.44
CA VAL A 61 7.05 9.19 -0.25
C VAL A 61 5.58 8.84 -0.01
N SER A 62 4.77 9.79 0.44
CA SER A 62 3.34 9.63 0.67
C SER A 62 2.53 10.83 0.16
N ILE A 63 1.33 10.54 -0.37
CA ILE A 63 0.37 11.53 -0.86
C ILE A 63 -1.06 11.11 -0.51
N GLN A 64 -2.01 12.05 -0.55
CA GLN A 64 -3.43 11.73 -0.42
C GLN A 64 -4.05 11.34 -1.78
N LYS A 65 -5.20 10.67 -1.74
CA LYS A 65 -6.02 10.42 -2.94
C LYS A 65 -6.26 11.72 -3.72
N ASN A 66 -6.18 11.63 -5.05
CA ASN A 66 -6.33 12.76 -5.99
C ASN A 66 -5.29 13.89 -5.85
N GLU A 67 -4.30 13.77 -4.96
CA GLU A 67 -3.18 14.71 -4.92
C GLU A 67 -2.25 14.45 -6.11
N SER A 68 -1.81 15.52 -6.76
CA SER A 68 -0.84 15.46 -7.86
C SER A 68 0.58 15.29 -7.31
N LEU A 69 1.26 14.23 -7.71
CA LEU A 69 2.67 14.00 -7.44
C LEU A 69 3.52 14.30 -8.68
N PRO A 70 4.35 15.36 -8.66
CA PRO A 70 5.35 15.56 -9.69
C PRO A 70 6.48 14.55 -9.53
N ILE A 71 6.79 13.84 -10.60
CA ILE A 71 7.92 12.93 -10.73
C ILE A 71 8.85 13.47 -11.79
N GLN A 72 10.14 13.49 -11.50
CA GLN A 72 11.15 13.96 -12.42
C GLN A 72 11.91 12.78 -13.01
N LEU A 73 11.89 12.66 -14.33
CA LEU A 73 12.71 11.72 -15.09
C LEU A 73 13.96 12.43 -15.56
N LYS A 74 15.10 12.06 -14.99
CA LYS A 74 16.40 12.64 -15.33
C LYS A 74 17.19 11.64 -16.16
N ILE A 75 17.58 12.03 -17.37
CA ILE A 75 18.59 11.30 -18.15
C ILE A 75 19.84 12.14 -18.23
N HIS A 76 20.99 11.52 -18.02
CA HIS A 76 22.27 12.15 -18.28
C HIS A 76 23.23 11.18 -18.98
N ASN A 77 24.19 11.74 -19.71
CA ASN A 77 25.32 10.99 -20.22
C ASN A 77 26.60 11.51 -19.57
N LYS A 78 27.41 10.62 -19.00
CA LYS A 78 28.73 10.96 -18.44
C LYS A 78 29.67 11.64 -19.47
N HIS A 79 29.50 11.33 -20.75
CA HIS A 79 30.38 11.85 -21.80
C HIS A 79 29.93 13.21 -22.33
N LEU A 80 30.85 14.19 -22.34
CA LEU A 80 30.58 15.59 -22.69
C LEU A 80 30.09 15.80 -24.14
N PHE A 81 30.55 14.98 -25.08
CA PHE A 81 30.29 15.14 -26.52
C PHE A 81 29.38 14.06 -27.14
N LEU A 82 29.08 12.99 -26.40
CA LEU A 82 28.30 11.87 -26.92
C LEU A 82 26.83 12.06 -26.54
N THR A 83 26.11 12.81 -27.36
CA THR A 83 24.64 12.89 -27.23
C THR A 83 24.01 11.68 -27.89
N CYS A 84 23.02 11.08 -27.23
CA CYS A 84 22.25 9.97 -27.80
C CYS A 84 20.77 10.17 -27.56
N MET A 85 19.94 9.69 -28.49
CA MET A 85 18.50 9.71 -28.32
C MET A 85 18.10 8.47 -27.52
N CYS A 86 17.33 8.67 -26.46
CA CYS A 86 16.90 7.64 -25.54
C CYS A 86 15.38 7.56 -25.51
N MET A 87 14.83 6.35 -25.45
CA MET A 87 13.47 6.09 -25.04
C MET A 87 13.50 5.50 -23.63
N VAL A 88 12.75 6.12 -22.73
CA VAL A 88 12.52 5.63 -21.38
C VAL A 88 11.09 5.13 -21.29
N LYS A 89 10.94 3.87 -20.89
CA LYS A 89 9.65 3.29 -20.52
C LYS A 89 9.47 3.40 -19.01
N LEU A 90 8.57 4.29 -18.61
CA LEU A 90 8.11 4.42 -17.23
C LEU A 90 6.92 3.47 -17.03
N THR A 91 7.02 2.60 -16.03
CA THR A 91 5.93 1.73 -15.58
C THR A 91 5.43 2.22 -14.23
N ILE A 92 4.11 2.40 -14.12
CA ILE A 92 3.41 2.83 -12.92
C ILE A 92 2.44 1.72 -12.55
N GLN A 93 2.66 1.06 -11.42
CA GLN A 93 1.86 -0.09 -10.99
C GLN A 93 1.23 0.18 -9.63
N ASN A 94 -0.09 -0.03 -9.51
CA ASN A 94 -0.77 -0.08 -8.22
C ASN A 94 -0.75 -1.52 -7.69
N GLU A 95 -0.01 -1.78 -6.62
CA GLU A 95 0.17 -3.13 -6.05
C GLU A 95 -1.13 -3.69 -5.44
N LEU A 96 -1.99 -2.82 -4.87
CA LEU A 96 -3.25 -3.22 -4.25
C LEU A 96 -4.28 -3.67 -5.30
N LEU A 97 -4.41 -2.90 -6.39
CA LEU A 97 -5.41 -3.13 -7.45
C LEU A 97 -4.87 -3.91 -8.65
N GLN A 98 -3.56 -4.19 -8.70
CA GLN A 98 -2.88 -4.84 -9.83
C GLN A 98 -3.10 -4.13 -11.18
N GLN A 99 -3.24 -2.80 -11.15
CA GLN A 99 -3.33 -1.98 -12.35
C GLN A 99 -1.93 -1.54 -12.78
N GLU A 100 -1.61 -1.65 -14.07
CA GLU A 100 -0.34 -1.21 -14.64
C GLU A 100 -0.60 -0.20 -15.76
N GLU A 101 0.09 0.94 -15.70
CA GLU A 101 0.14 1.93 -16.76
C GLU A 101 1.59 2.08 -17.23
N THR A 102 1.79 2.17 -18.54
CA THR A 102 3.13 2.41 -19.11
C THR A 102 3.14 3.67 -19.97
N ARG A 103 4.20 4.47 -19.82
CA ARG A 103 4.42 5.71 -20.56
C ARG A 103 5.80 5.71 -21.20
N LEU A 104 5.87 6.19 -22.44
CA LEU A 104 7.10 6.25 -23.23
C LEU A 104 7.55 7.71 -23.37
N PHE A 105 8.80 7.98 -23.02
CA PHE A 105 9.42 9.29 -23.14
C PHE A 105 10.62 9.21 -24.09
N PHE A 106 10.65 10.08 -25.10
CA PHE A 106 11.79 10.23 -25.99
C PHE A 106 12.59 11.46 -25.60
N MET A 107 13.84 11.28 -25.19
CA MET A 107 14.67 12.35 -24.64
C MET A 107 16.09 12.22 -25.16
N THR A 108 16.83 13.32 -25.21
CA THR A 108 18.25 13.33 -25.55
C THR A 108 19.08 13.23 -24.29
N ALA A 109 19.97 12.23 -24.18
CA ALA A 109 20.94 12.17 -23.10
C ALA A 109 22.09 13.14 -23.39
N THR A 110 22.20 14.18 -22.58
CA THR A 110 23.30 15.16 -22.64
C THR A 110 24.08 15.14 -21.33
N HIS A 111 25.26 15.76 -21.32
CA HIS A 111 26.06 15.88 -20.09
C HIS A 111 25.43 16.80 -19.04
N SER A 112 24.76 17.88 -19.46
CA SER A 112 24.00 18.75 -18.55
C SER A 112 22.79 18.05 -17.93
N GLY A 113 22.40 16.90 -18.48
CA GLY A 113 21.18 16.20 -18.16
C GLY A 113 19.96 16.85 -18.80
N HIS A 114 18.97 16.02 -19.12
CA HIS A 114 17.62 16.46 -19.44
C HIS A 114 16.66 15.90 -18.39
N THR A 115 15.85 16.79 -17.84
CA THR A 115 14.82 16.43 -16.86
C THR A 115 13.46 16.69 -17.47
N VAL A 116 12.58 15.70 -17.42
CA VAL A 116 11.18 15.83 -17.79
C VAL A 116 10.34 15.63 -16.54
N GLU A 117 9.46 16.59 -16.27
CA GLU A 117 8.50 16.48 -15.19
C GLU A 117 7.23 15.81 -15.70
N GLN A 118 6.79 14.78 -14.98
CA GLN A 118 5.53 14.10 -15.22
C GLN A 118 4.71 14.13 -13.94
N VAL A 119 3.46 14.55 -14.05
CA VAL A 119 2.52 14.48 -12.93
C VAL A 119 1.81 13.12 -12.94
N ILE A 120 1.77 12.48 -11.78
CA ILE A 120 0.96 11.29 -11.50
C ILE A 120 -0.09 11.66 -10.46
N SER A 121 -1.31 11.21 -10.68
CA SER A 121 -2.39 11.28 -9.72
C SER A 121 -3.18 9.98 -9.80
N SER A 122 -3.64 9.47 -8.66
CA SER A 122 -4.50 8.29 -8.62
C SER A 122 -5.75 8.59 -7.79
N LYS A 123 -6.88 8.12 -8.32
CA LYS A 123 -8.18 8.15 -7.65
C LYS A 123 -8.25 7.12 -6.51
N TYR A 124 -7.50 6.04 -6.64
CA TYR A 124 -7.53 4.89 -5.76
C TYR A 124 -6.35 4.92 -4.77
N CYS A 125 -6.58 4.45 -3.55
CA CYS A 125 -5.50 4.24 -2.57
C CYS A 125 -4.74 2.97 -2.90
N GLY A 126 -3.54 2.86 -2.33
CA GLY A 126 -2.66 1.74 -2.55
C GLY A 126 -1.20 2.18 -2.61
N MET A 127 -0.33 1.19 -2.78
CA MET A 127 1.09 1.44 -2.99
C MET A 127 1.36 1.52 -4.50
N ILE A 128 1.82 2.68 -4.97
CA ILE A 128 2.24 2.87 -6.35
C ILE A 128 3.73 2.61 -6.46
N LYS A 129 4.10 1.65 -7.31
CA LYS A 129 5.47 1.43 -7.75
C LYS A 129 5.70 2.17 -9.06
N CYS A 130 6.61 3.14 -9.04
CA CYS A 130 7.09 3.83 -10.24
C CYS A 130 8.47 3.26 -10.58
N SER A 131 8.64 2.70 -11.78
CA SER A 131 9.93 2.13 -12.20
C SER A 131 10.26 2.45 -13.64
N ILE A 132 11.55 2.56 -13.93
CA ILE A 132 12.05 2.59 -15.31
C ILE A 132 12.25 1.14 -15.76
N SER A 133 11.33 0.63 -16.59
CA SER A 133 11.32 -0.78 -17.02
C SER A 133 12.19 -1.05 -18.26
N GLU A 134 12.44 -0.02 -19.08
CA GLU A 134 13.32 -0.11 -20.24
C GLU A 134 13.96 1.24 -20.54
N LEU A 135 15.29 1.27 -20.65
CA LEU A 135 16.04 2.35 -21.27
C LEU A 135 16.55 1.84 -22.62
N LYS A 136 16.15 2.50 -23.71
CA LYS A 136 16.56 2.15 -25.07
C LYS A 136 17.29 3.32 -25.69
N ILE A 137 18.51 3.08 -26.17
CA ILE A 137 19.37 4.09 -26.78
C ILE A 137 19.37 3.86 -28.28
N TYR A 138 19.16 4.93 -29.04
CA TYR A 138 19.17 4.94 -30.49
C TYR A 138 20.41 5.64 -31.01
N ASP A 139 20.88 5.16 -32.15
CA ASP A 139 21.92 5.83 -32.91
C ASP A 139 21.36 7.06 -33.65
N ALA A 140 22.25 7.95 -34.11
CA ALA A 140 21.85 9.20 -34.76
C ALA A 140 21.04 9.00 -36.06
N LEU A 141 21.23 7.86 -36.73
CA LEU A 141 20.50 7.50 -37.96
C LEU A 141 19.21 6.71 -37.69
N GLY A 142 19.00 6.23 -36.47
CA GLY A 142 17.86 5.38 -36.09
C GLY A 142 17.89 3.97 -36.71
N LEU A 143 19.07 3.49 -37.11
CA LEU A 143 19.33 2.16 -37.67
C LEU A 143 19.52 1.10 -36.57
N PHE A 144 20.18 1.46 -35.48
CA PHE A 144 20.55 0.59 -34.37
C PHE A 144 19.86 1.05 -33.09
N SER A 145 19.54 0.09 -32.22
CA SER A 145 19.03 0.40 -30.88
C SER A 145 19.59 -0.59 -29.88
N PHE A 146 19.98 -0.10 -28.72
CA PHE A 146 20.50 -0.91 -27.63
C PHE A 146 19.64 -0.76 -26.41
N ARG A 147 19.33 -1.87 -25.76
CA ARG A 147 18.64 -1.87 -24.47
C ARG A 147 19.67 -1.83 -23.36
N LYS A 148 19.46 -0.94 -22.41
CA LYS A 148 20.22 -0.87 -21.17
C LYS A 148 19.27 -1.14 -20.00
N GLU A 149 19.68 -2.02 -19.10
CA GLU A 149 18.97 -2.24 -17.86
C GLU A 149 19.26 -1.10 -16.89
N THR A 150 18.22 -0.67 -16.18
CA THR A 150 18.28 0.41 -15.21
C THR A 150 17.52 0.02 -13.97
N GLU A 151 18.18 0.06 -12.83
CA GLU A 151 17.57 -0.22 -11.53
C GLU A 151 17.17 1.12 -10.89
N SER A 152 16.06 1.70 -11.36
CA SER A 152 15.47 2.87 -10.75
C SER A 152 13.98 2.61 -10.50
N SER A 153 13.63 2.40 -9.24
CA SER A 153 12.26 2.19 -8.80
C SER A 153 12.02 2.85 -7.46
N TYR A 154 10.86 3.49 -7.33
CA TYR A 154 10.42 4.14 -6.12
C TYR A 154 9.00 3.69 -5.78
N PHE A 155 8.73 3.58 -4.48
CA PHE A 155 7.41 3.31 -3.96
C PHE A 155 6.82 4.59 -3.38
N VAL A 156 5.56 4.84 -3.70
CA VAL A 156 4.78 5.95 -3.16
C VAL A 156 3.51 5.39 -2.54
N SER A 157 3.27 5.76 -1.28
CA SER A 157 2.08 5.38 -0.55
C SER A 157 0.95 6.38 -0.79
N ILE A 158 -0.17 5.95 -1.38
CA ILE A 158 -1.38 6.77 -1.48
C ILE A 158 -2.29 6.45 -0.32
N LEU A 159 -2.34 7.37 0.63
CA LEU A 159 -3.15 7.23 1.83
C LEU A 159 -4.65 7.39 1.52
N PRO A 160 -5.52 6.63 2.20
CA PRO A 160 -6.96 6.82 2.13
C PRO A 160 -7.39 8.23 2.56
N SER A 161 -8.55 8.65 2.08
CA SER A 161 -9.16 9.92 2.50
C SER A 161 -9.77 9.80 3.90
N VAL A 162 -9.64 10.86 4.69
CA VAL A 162 -10.16 10.91 6.06
C VAL A 162 -11.50 11.64 6.09
N TYR A 163 -12.54 10.93 6.53
CA TYR A 163 -13.89 11.44 6.76
C TYR A 163 -14.28 11.15 8.22
N PRO A 164 -14.06 12.07 9.16
CA PRO A 164 -14.29 11.79 10.57
C PRO A 164 -15.77 11.45 10.84
N PRO A 165 -16.05 10.36 11.60
CA PRO A 165 -17.36 10.04 12.15
C PRO A 165 -17.97 11.21 12.94
N MET A 166 -19.31 11.28 13.01
CA MET A 166 -20.02 12.31 13.77
C MET A 166 -19.68 12.24 15.26
N ALA A 167 -19.85 11.04 15.81
CA ALA A 167 -19.74 10.79 17.23
C ALA A 167 -19.52 9.30 17.49
N MET A 168 -19.10 8.99 18.71
CA MET A 168 -19.18 7.64 19.25
C MET A 168 -20.48 7.53 20.05
N SER A 169 -21.20 6.42 19.90
CA SER A 169 -22.42 6.20 20.68
C SER A 169 -22.12 6.24 22.18
N SER A 170 -23.03 6.83 22.95
CA SER A 170 -22.89 6.91 24.42
C SER A 170 -22.78 5.52 25.06
N LYS A 171 -23.40 4.51 24.44
CA LYS A 171 -23.29 3.11 24.86
C LYS A 171 -21.89 2.53 24.69
N ILE A 172 -21.24 2.76 23.54
CA ILE A 172 -19.86 2.31 23.32
C ILE A 172 -18.89 3.05 24.23
N GLN A 173 -19.07 4.36 24.40
CA GLN A 173 -18.29 5.12 25.37
C GLN A 173 -18.45 4.57 26.79
N GLN A 174 -19.66 4.14 27.16
CA GLN A 174 -19.94 3.54 28.46
C GLN A 174 -19.31 2.15 28.58
N ASP A 175 -19.32 1.32 27.53
CA ASP A 175 -18.66 0.01 27.57
C ASP A 175 -17.14 0.15 27.69
N ILE A 176 -16.53 1.05 26.90
CA ILE A 176 -15.10 1.37 27.00
C ILE A 176 -14.77 1.86 28.42
N LYS A 177 -15.57 2.78 28.98
CA LYS A 177 -15.39 3.25 30.36
C LYS A 177 -15.59 2.16 31.40
N ASN A 178 -16.62 1.31 31.25
CA ASN A 178 -16.87 0.20 32.16
C ASN A 178 -15.72 -0.81 32.14
N ASN A 179 -15.09 -1.02 30.98
CA ASN A 179 -13.93 -1.89 30.86
C ASN A 179 -12.67 -1.25 31.48
N ILE A 180 -12.46 0.06 31.31
CA ILE A 180 -11.42 0.81 32.03
C ILE A 180 -11.63 0.71 33.55
N ILE A 181 -12.88 0.75 34.02
CA ILE A 181 -13.22 0.59 35.43
C ILE A 181 -12.98 -0.86 35.88
N SER A 182 -13.34 -1.89 35.10
CA SER A 182 -13.06 -3.29 35.44
C SER A 182 -11.57 -3.61 35.45
N ARG A 183 -10.73 -2.93 34.64
CA ARG A 183 -9.25 -3.00 34.77
C ARG A 183 -8.74 -2.55 36.15
N THR A 184 -9.53 -1.77 36.90
CA THR A 184 -9.21 -1.34 38.27
C THR A 184 -9.80 -2.31 39.32
N VAL A 185 -10.60 -3.29 38.89
CA VAL A 185 -11.24 -4.30 39.74
C VAL A 185 -10.41 -5.60 39.71
N LYS A 186 -10.46 -6.36 40.80
CA LYS A 186 -9.70 -7.61 40.95
C LYS A 186 -10.16 -8.65 39.92
N GLY A 187 -9.20 -9.27 39.26
CA GLY A 187 -9.44 -10.26 38.22
C GLY A 187 -8.76 -11.60 38.47
N ASN A 188 -8.67 -12.37 37.39
CA ASN A 188 -8.16 -13.74 37.42
C ASN A 188 -6.87 -13.98 36.63
N ASP A 189 -6.31 -12.96 35.97
CA ASP A 189 -5.21 -13.15 35.03
C ASP A 189 -3.84 -13.26 35.72
N PRO A 190 -3.17 -14.43 35.70
CA PRO A 190 -1.86 -14.61 36.32
C PRO A 190 -0.75 -13.72 35.74
N SER A 191 -0.94 -13.17 34.53
CA SER A 191 0.04 -12.32 33.85
C SER A 191 0.04 -10.87 34.35
N GLU A 192 -1.05 -10.43 34.97
CA GLU A 192 -1.18 -9.09 35.56
C GLU A 192 -1.15 -9.15 37.08
N PHE A 193 0.06 -9.13 37.62
CA PHE A 193 0.26 -9.01 39.05
C PHE A 193 -0.04 -7.59 39.51
N MET A 194 -1.08 -7.43 40.34
CA MET A 194 -1.50 -6.13 40.87
C MET A 194 -0.83 -5.84 42.21
N ASP A 195 -1.08 -6.69 43.21
CA ASP A 195 -0.60 -6.48 44.57
C ASP A 195 -0.57 -7.78 45.37
N VAL A 196 0.02 -7.75 46.57
CA VAL A 196 -0.07 -8.83 47.57
C VAL A 196 -0.77 -8.32 48.81
N ARG A 197 -1.75 -9.08 49.29
CA ARG A 197 -2.48 -8.77 50.52
C ARG A 197 -2.62 -9.98 51.42
N GLU A 198 -3.08 -9.76 52.64
CA GLU A 198 -3.47 -10.84 53.56
C GLU A 198 -4.65 -11.64 53.01
N TYR A 199 -4.60 -12.96 53.27
CA TYR A 199 -5.63 -13.93 52.93
C TYR A 199 -6.96 -13.58 53.59
N ARG A 200 -8.04 -13.69 52.83
CA ARG A 200 -9.42 -13.56 53.31
C ARG A 200 -10.17 -14.85 53.00
N ASP A 201 -11.16 -15.15 53.83
CA ASP A 201 -12.00 -16.33 53.64
C ASP A 201 -12.65 -16.31 52.25
N GLY A 202 -12.42 -17.38 51.48
CA GLY A 202 -12.87 -17.52 50.09
C GLY A 202 -11.76 -17.32 49.03
N ASP A 203 -10.57 -16.88 49.43
CA ASP A 203 -9.44 -16.78 48.50
C ASP A 203 -8.94 -18.16 48.04
N ARG A 204 -8.59 -18.26 46.75
CA ARG A 204 -8.08 -19.51 46.17
C ARG A 204 -6.68 -19.81 46.71
N LEU A 205 -6.49 -20.99 47.31
CA LEU A 205 -5.21 -21.44 47.85
C LEU A 205 -4.08 -21.44 46.81
N ALA A 206 -4.39 -21.67 45.53
CA ALA A 206 -3.43 -21.61 44.42
C ALA A 206 -2.77 -20.22 44.24
N ARG A 207 -3.34 -19.17 44.84
CA ARG A 207 -2.83 -17.79 44.76
C ARG A 207 -1.92 -17.39 45.92
N ILE A 208 -1.70 -18.29 46.88
CA ILE A 208 -0.87 -18.00 48.04
C ILE A 208 0.57 -17.76 47.60
N HIS A 209 1.14 -16.63 48.03
CA HIS A 209 2.54 -16.31 47.83
C HIS A 209 3.38 -16.92 48.96
N TRP A 210 3.62 -18.23 48.93
CA TRP A 210 4.29 -18.98 50.00
C TRP A 210 5.57 -18.32 50.54
N LYS A 211 6.43 -17.80 49.66
CA LYS A 211 7.68 -17.13 50.06
C LYS A 211 7.48 -15.78 50.78
N LEU A 212 6.39 -15.07 50.50
CA LEU A 212 6.08 -13.82 51.18
C LEU A 212 5.38 -14.14 52.51
N SER A 213 4.52 -15.16 52.51
CA SER A 213 3.85 -15.62 53.73
C SER A 213 4.84 -16.06 54.81
N ASP A 214 5.88 -16.81 54.42
CA ASP A 214 6.97 -17.25 55.30
C ASP A 214 7.75 -16.07 55.91
N LYS A 215 7.90 -14.97 55.16
CA LYS A 215 8.64 -13.78 55.61
C LYS A 215 7.86 -12.93 56.62
N TYR A 216 6.54 -12.85 56.47
CA TYR A 216 5.67 -11.99 57.29
C TYR A 216 4.90 -12.75 58.37
N ASP A 217 5.10 -14.07 58.47
CA ASP A 217 4.39 -14.99 59.38
C ASP A 217 2.86 -14.87 59.29
N GLN A 218 2.36 -14.56 58.09
CA GLN A 218 0.95 -14.33 57.77
C GLN A 218 0.66 -14.87 56.36
N ILE A 219 -0.54 -15.42 56.11
CA ILE A 219 -0.86 -15.96 54.78
C ILE A 219 -1.11 -14.81 53.80
N MET A 220 -0.20 -14.66 52.83
CA MET A 220 -0.26 -13.63 51.79
C MET A 220 -0.76 -14.22 50.48
N VAL A 221 -1.67 -13.53 49.81
CA VAL A 221 -2.30 -13.93 48.55
C VAL A 221 -1.97 -12.91 47.47
N LYS A 222 -1.59 -13.40 46.29
CA LYS A 222 -1.41 -12.58 45.08
C LYS A 222 -2.78 -12.17 44.54
N ASP A 223 -3.04 -10.87 44.49
CA ASP A 223 -4.16 -10.32 43.74
C ASP A 223 -3.71 -10.06 42.29
N PHE A 224 -4.56 -10.49 41.36
CA PHE A 224 -4.34 -10.37 39.93
C PHE A 224 -5.32 -9.34 39.34
N GLY A 225 -4.91 -8.70 38.25
CA GLY A 225 -5.78 -7.87 37.42
C GLY A 225 -6.74 -8.71 36.58
N ASP A 226 -7.71 -8.03 35.96
CA ASP A 226 -8.46 -8.59 34.84
C ASP A 226 -7.61 -8.50 33.56
N PRO A 227 -7.70 -9.47 32.63
CA PRO A 227 -6.86 -9.48 31.44
C PRO A 227 -7.00 -8.16 30.65
N ILE A 228 -5.88 -7.46 30.39
CA ILE A 228 -5.84 -6.32 29.46
C ILE A 228 -6.27 -6.81 28.08
N SER A 229 -7.54 -6.55 27.77
CA SER A 229 -8.07 -6.54 26.42
C SER A 229 -8.02 -5.11 25.91
N ASN A 230 -7.53 -4.92 24.68
CA ASN A 230 -7.81 -3.69 23.96
C ASN A 230 -9.34 -3.56 23.83
N ASP A 231 -9.88 -2.36 24.07
CA ASP A 231 -11.34 -2.18 24.19
C ASP A 231 -12.05 -2.38 22.85
N VAL A 232 -11.34 -2.12 21.76
CA VAL A 232 -11.88 -2.11 20.41
C VAL A 232 -11.02 -2.98 19.49
N LEU A 233 -11.67 -3.90 18.79
CA LEU A 233 -11.10 -4.63 17.67
C LEU A 233 -11.75 -4.14 16.37
N LEU A 234 -10.92 -3.71 15.43
CA LEU A 234 -11.34 -3.36 14.07
C LEU A 234 -10.94 -4.49 13.13
N LEU A 235 -11.92 -5.22 12.62
CA LEU A 235 -11.72 -6.24 11.58
C LEU A 235 -12.22 -5.71 10.25
N PHE A 236 -11.50 -6.00 9.18
CA PHE A 236 -12.03 -5.75 7.84
C PHE A 236 -11.64 -6.83 6.82
N ASP A 237 -12.51 -7.03 5.84
CA ASP A 237 -12.27 -7.91 4.69
C ASP A 237 -12.27 -7.11 3.39
N LEU A 238 -11.21 -7.26 2.59
CA LEU A 238 -11.07 -6.60 1.28
C LEU A 238 -11.84 -7.36 0.19
N ASN A 239 -13.15 -7.49 0.36
CA ASN A 239 -14.02 -8.30 -0.48
C ASN A 239 -14.89 -7.52 -1.49
N GLY A 240 -14.52 -6.27 -1.77
CA GLY A 240 -15.23 -5.45 -2.75
C GLY A 240 -14.95 -5.87 -4.19
N ASN A 241 -15.98 -6.26 -4.94
CA ASN A 241 -15.89 -6.68 -6.36
C ASN A 241 -15.45 -5.57 -7.34
N SER A 242 -15.08 -4.39 -6.84
CA SER A 242 -14.66 -3.23 -7.62
C SER A 242 -13.64 -2.41 -6.85
N ASP A 243 -12.71 -1.78 -7.56
CA ASP A 243 -11.67 -0.93 -7.01
C ASP A 243 -12.22 0.20 -6.12
N GLU A 244 -13.39 0.75 -6.48
CA GLU A 244 -14.09 1.79 -5.71
C GLU A 244 -14.54 1.29 -4.34
N LYS A 245 -15.15 0.10 -4.26
CA LYS A 245 -15.53 -0.56 -3.00
C LYS A 245 -14.34 -0.82 -2.10
N ILE A 246 -13.25 -1.37 -2.63
CA ILE A 246 -12.02 -1.65 -1.86
C ILE A 246 -11.46 -0.35 -1.30
N CYS A 247 -11.36 0.68 -2.15
CA CYS A 247 -10.82 1.97 -1.76
C CYS A 247 -11.71 2.72 -0.76
N GLY A 248 -13.03 2.63 -0.89
CA GLY A 248 -13.97 3.23 0.06
C GLY A 248 -14.03 2.48 1.39
N LEU A 249 -13.83 1.15 1.38
CA LEU A 249 -13.64 0.39 2.61
C LEU A 249 -12.39 0.85 3.35
N LEU A 250 -11.27 1.02 2.66
CA LEU A 250 -10.04 1.55 3.25
C LEU A 250 -10.20 2.99 3.74
N ASP A 251 -10.98 3.84 3.04
CA ASP A 251 -11.33 5.17 3.54
C ASP A 251 -12.11 5.10 4.85
N ALA A 252 -13.11 4.22 4.94
CA ALA A 252 -13.90 4.04 6.15
C ALA A 252 -13.04 3.53 7.31
N VAL A 253 -12.20 2.50 7.09
CA VAL A 253 -11.29 1.98 8.10
C VAL A 253 -10.33 3.07 8.58
N TYR A 254 -9.65 3.76 7.66
CA TYR A 254 -8.69 4.81 8.01
C TYR A 254 -9.34 5.97 8.76
N SER A 255 -10.57 6.31 8.41
CA SER A 255 -11.35 7.36 9.07
C SER A 255 -11.77 7.00 10.48
N ILE A 256 -12.27 5.78 10.70
CA ILE A 256 -12.61 5.25 12.03
C ILE A 256 -11.35 5.16 12.88
N SER A 257 -10.27 4.64 12.31
CA SER A 257 -8.94 4.57 12.94
C SER A 257 -8.47 5.94 13.45
N ASN A 258 -8.51 6.96 12.60
CA ASN A 258 -8.12 8.31 12.98
C ASN A 258 -9.04 8.91 14.06
N PHE A 259 -10.33 8.56 14.04
CA PHE A 259 -11.28 8.95 15.07
C PHE A 259 -11.00 8.30 16.43
N LEU A 260 -10.65 7.00 16.46
CA LEU A 260 -10.27 6.30 17.69
C LEU A 260 -9.00 6.90 18.30
N ILE A 261 -7.97 7.16 17.48
CA ILE A 261 -6.72 7.80 17.91
C ILE A 261 -6.99 9.19 18.49
N LYS A 262 -7.84 9.99 17.82
CA LYS A 262 -8.19 11.34 18.29
C LYS A 262 -8.91 11.33 19.64
N ASN A 263 -9.67 10.27 19.94
CA ASN A 263 -10.35 10.07 21.23
C ASN A 263 -9.48 9.32 22.25
N GLN A 264 -8.19 9.10 21.96
CA GLN A 264 -7.23 8.39 22.83
C GLN A 264 -7.65 6.95 23.17
N ILE A 265 -8.32 6.29 22.24
CA ILE A 265 -8.73 4.89 22.37
C ILE A 265 -7.69 4.03 21.65
N THR A 266 -7.00 3.16 22.39
CA THR A 266 -6.14 2.11 21.82
C THR A 266 -7.01 0.99 21.28
N TYR A 267 -6.65 0.50 20.10
CA TYR A 267 -7.42 -0.53 19.42
C TYR A 267 -6.49 -1.41 18.60
N GLU A 268 -6.99 -2.61 18.28
CA GLU A 268 -6.26 -3.54 17.41
C GLU A 268 -6.94 -3.57 16.04
N ILE A 269 -6.14 -3.52 14.98
CA ILE A 269 -6.62 -3.79 13.62
C ILE A 269 -6.23 -5.21 13.25
N GLN A 270 -7.18 -5.93 12.68
CA GLN A 270 -6.95 -7.23 12.10
C GLN A 270 -7.34 -7.28 10.63
N TRP A 271 -6.42 -7.79 9.81
CA TRP A 271 -6.63 -7.97 8.37
C TRP A 271 -5.99 -9.25 7.87
N TYR A 272 -6.41 -9.71 6.69
CA TYR A 272 -5.85 -10.89 6.05
C TYR A 272 -4.75 -10.49 5.06
N ASP A 273 -3.52 -10.92 5.35
CA ASP A 273 -2.40 -10.83 4.42
C ASP A 273 -2.53 -11.96 3.40
N SER A 274 -3.00 -11.61 2.20
CA SER A 274 -3.19 -12.55 1.09
C SER A 274 -1.88 -13.06 0.49
N VAL A 275 -0.76 -12.37 0.70
CA VAL A 275 0.55 -12.80 0.17
C VAL A 275 1.15 -13.90 1.02
N HIS A 276 0.99 -13.82 2.34
CA HIS A 276 1.49 -14.81 3.31
C HIS A 276 0.39 -15.74 3.86
N GLU A 277 -0.83 -15.61 3.33
CA GLU A 277 -2.03 -16.39 3.67
C GLU A 277 -2.38 -16.44 5.17
N ARG A 278 -2.09 -15.36 5.90
CA ARG A 278 -2.25 -15.30 7.36
C ARG A 278 -3.03 -14.08 7.84
N ALA A 279 -3.73 -14.24 8.96
CA ALA A 279 -4.31 -13.11 9.68
C ALA A 279 -3.18 -12.35 10.40
N VAL A 280 -3.12 -11.04 10.21
CA VAL A 280 -2.18 -10.14 10.90
C VAL A 280 -2.99 -9.29 11.87
N LEU A 281 -2.52 -9.19 13.10
CA LEU A 281 -3.06 -8.34 14.14
C LEU A 281 -2.01 -7.28 14.48
N THR A 282 -2.43 -6.03 14.56
CA THR A 282 -1.53 -4.92 14.91
C THR A 282 -2.24 -3.97 15.85
N GLU A 283 -1.60 -3.68 16.97
CA GLU A 283 -2.06 -2.70 17.94
C GLU A 283 -1.74 -1.29 17.46
N ILE A 284 -2.69 -0.37 17.63
CA ILE A 284 -2.57 1.01 17.20
C ILE A 284 -2.87 1.92 18.39
N ALA A 285 -1.84 2.66 18.79
CA ALA A 285 -1.93 3.68 19.83
C ALA A 285 -1.72 5.08 19.26
N GLN A 286 -0.86 5.22 18.25
CA GLN A 286 -0.46 6.50 17.69
C GLN A 286 -0.65 6.56 16.17
N ASN A 287 -0.61 7.78 15.62
CA ASN A 287 -0.75 7.99 14.19
C ASN A 287 0.36 7.32 13.36
N ASN A 288 1.58 7.19 13.91
CA ASN A 288 2.69 6.52 13.22
C ASN A 288 2.44 5.01 13.04
N ASP A 289 1.82 4.38 14.04
CA ASP A 289 1.43 2.97 13.98
C ASP A 289 0.35 2.77 12.90
N LEU A 290 -0.59 3.70 12.80
CA LEU A 290 -1.63 3.69 11.77
C LEU A 290 -1.05 3.78 10.36
N VAL A 291 -0.13 4.72 10.13
CA VAL A 291 0.54 4.87 8.82
C VAL A 291 1.29 3.58 8.47
N SER A 292 2.07 3.03 9.42
CA SER A 292 2.84 1.81 9.20
C SER A 292 1.95 0.58 8.93
N ALA A 293 0.83 0.46 9.66
CA ALA A 293 -0.15 -0.59 9.42
C ALA A 293 -0.77 -0.47 8.03
N PHE A 294 -1.16 0.74 7.62
CA PHE A 294 -1.75 0.98 6.31
C PHE A 294 -0.76 0.76 5.16
N GLU A 295 0.51 1.11 5.32
CA GLU A 295 1.56 0.76 4.34
C GLU A 295 1.68 -0.76 4.17
N ALA A 296 1.67 -1.51 5.29
CA ALA A 296 1.70 -2.97 5.25
C ALA A 296 0.45 -3.57 4.60
N ILE A 297 -0.73 -3.03 4.92
CA ILE A 297 -2.01 -3.42 4.30
C ILE A 297 -1.93 -3.17 2.79
N MET A 298 -1.59 -1.96 2.36
CA MET A 298 -1.56 -1.59 0.94
C MET A 298 -0.50 -2.33 0.13
N ALA A 299 0.59 -2.78 0.76
CA ALA A 299 1.64 -3.55 0.10
C ALA A 299 1.34 -5.06 0.00
N LYS A 300 0.66 -5.64 1.01
CA LYS A 300 0.57 -7.11 1.18
C LYS A 300 -0.84 -7.67 1.02
N SER A 301 -1.85 -6.82 0.92
CA SER A 301 -3.23 -7.25 0.75
C SER A 301 -3.67 -7.12 -0.71
N ARG A 302 -4.52 -8.06 -1.14
CA ARG A 302 -5.14 -8.11 -2.46
C ARG A 302 -6.65 -8.32 -2.29
N TYR A 303 -7.40 -8.03 -3.35
CA TYR A 303 -8.82 -8.34 -3.41
C TYR A 303 -9.10 -9.81 -3.08
N GLN A 304 -10.14 -10.03 -2.28
CA GLN A 304 -10.53 -11.34 -1.78
C GLN A 304 -12.00 -11.62 -2.06
N LYS A 305 -12.30 -12.63 -2.88
CA LYS A 305 -13.69 -13.02 -3.17
C LYS A 305 -14.46 -13.60 -1.97
N GLN A 306 -13.78 -13.89 -0.86
CA GLN A 306 -14.37 -14.48 0.36
C GLN A 306 -13.85 -13.75 1.60
N SER A 307 -14.64 -13.78 2.68
CA SER A 307 -14.25 -13.28 4.00
C SER A 307 -13.18 -14.17 4.65
N TRP A 308 -11.92 -14.06 4.22
CA TRP A 308 -10.83 -14.93 4.69
C TRP A 308 -10.41 -14.62 6.12
N ILE A 309 -10.59 -13.38 6.60
CA ILE A 309 -10.31 -13.07 8.01
C ILE A 309 -11.19 -13.95 8.92
N LEU A 310 -12.48 -14.06 8.60
CA LEU A 310 -13.45 -14.84 9.36
C LEU A 310 -13.28 -16.36 9.21
N LYS A 311 -12.50 -16.84 8.23
CA LYS A 311 -12.18 -18.27 8.09
C LYS A 311 -10.87 -18.62 8.77
N ASN A 312 -9.84 -17.77 8.62
CA ASN A 312 -8.47 -18.04 9.04
C ASN A 312 -8.06 -17.38 10.37
N CYS A 313 -8.99 -16.73 11.09
CA CYS A 313 -8.76 -16.19 12.43
C CYS A 313 -8.44 -17.22 13.54
N ASN A 314 -8.34 -18.52 13.23
CA ASN A 314 -8.31 -19.64 14.18
C ASN A 314 -7.20 -19.61 15.25
N ASN A 315 -6.24 -18.68 15.22
CA ASN A 315 -5.16 -18.60 16.21
C ASN A 315 -5.09 -17.26 16.96
N VAL A 316 -5.78 -16.21 16.53
CA VAL A 316 -5.53 -14.83 17.03
C VAL A 316 -6.70 -14.26 17.82
N CYS A 317 -7.94 -14.54 17.42
CA CYS A 317 -9.13 -14.04 18.13
C CYS A 317 -9.57 -14.92 19.30
N ASP A 318 -9.12 -16.17 19.37
CA ASP A 318 -9.64 -17.16 20.33
C ASP A 318 -9.14 -16.94 21.77
N TYR A 319 -8.20 -16.00 21.99
CA TYR A 319 -7.53 -15.81 23.27
C TYR A 319 -7.87 -14.50 24.01
N LYS A 320 -8.57 -13.53 23.38
CA LYS A 320 -8.88 -12.23 24.02
C LYS A 320 -10.34 -11.81 23.84
N PRO A 321 -11.10 -11.56 24.92
CA PRO A 321 -12.42 -10.96 24.81
C PRO A 321 -12.29 -9.45 24.53
N TYR A 322 -12.90 -8.96 23.46
CA TYR A 322 -12.95 -7.52 23.15
C TYR A 322 -14.28 -6.91 23.64
N SER A 323 -14.28 -5.67 24.11
CA SER A 323 -15.54 -5.00 24.51
C SER A 323 -16.39 -4.66 23.29
N VAL A 324 -15.76 -4.10 22.26
CA VAL A 324 -16.42 -3.69 21.02
C VAL A 324 -15.65 -4.22 19.82
N VAL A 325 -16.39 -4.77 18.86
CA VAL A 325 -15.86 -5.27 17.60
C VAL A 325 -16.52 -4.52 16.45
N LEU A 326 -15.70 -3.80 15.68
CA LEU A 326 -16.10 -3.11 14.46
C LEU A 326 -15.70 -3.97 13.26
N TYR A 327 -16.68 -4.58 12.57
CA TYR A 327 -16.42 -5.36 11.37
C TYR A 327 -16.81 -4.55 10.12
N LEU A 328 -15.84 -4.25 9.28
CA LEU A 328 -16.02 -3.52 8.03
C LEU A 328 -15.87 -4.46 6.82
N CYS A 329 -16.86 -4.50 5.95
CA CYS A 329 -16.80 -5.28 4.72
C CYS A 329 -17.53 -4.59 3.57
N SER A 330 -17.17 -4.94 2.33
CA SER A 330 -17.90 -4.46 1.15
C SER A 330 -19.00 -5.43 0.72
N GLU A 331 -18.84 -6.71 1.03
CA GLU A 331 -19.82 -7.76 0.77
C GLU A 331 -20.01 -8.62 2.01
N ILE A 332 -21.23 -9.04 2.30
CA ILE A 332 -21.52 -9.88 3.46
C ILE A 332 -22.34 -11.10 3.06
N THR A 333 -21.87 -12.28 3.45
CA THR A 333 -22.60 -13.53 3.25
C THR A 333 -23.27 -13.99 4.54
N SER A 334 -24.37 -14.74 4.44
CA SER A 334 -25.08 -15.30 5.60
C SER A 334 -24.16 -16.16 6.47
N ASN A 335 -23.17 -16.82 5.85
CA ASN A 335 -22.15 -17.61 6.54
C ASN A 335 -21.16 -16.73 7.32
N SER A 336 -20.79 -15.57 6.78
CA SER A 336 -19.93 -14.58 7.46
C SER A 336 -20.57 -14.11 8.77
N ILE A 337 -21.87 -13.81 8.75
CA ILE A 337 -22.63 -13.37 9.95
C ILE A 337 -22.67 -14.48 11.01
N ALA A 338 -22.96 -15.72 10.59
CA ALA A 338 -22.97 -16.87 11.51
C ALA A 338 -21.59 -17.12 12.14
N LEU A 339 -20.50 -16.96 11.37
CA LEU A 339 -19.13 -17.09 11.87
C LEU A 339 -18.78 -16.00 12.89
N ILE A 340 -19.19 -14.75 12.63
CA ILE A 340 -18.99 -13.63 13.56
C ILE A 340 -19.69 -13.89 14.89
N HIS A 341 -20.99 -14.21 14.87
CA HIS A 341 -21.74 -14.48 16.09
C HIS A 341 -21.23 -15.71 16.85
N LYS A 342 -20.76 -16.74 16.14
CA LYS A 342 -20.18 -17.93 16.77
C LYS A 342 -18.84 -17.64 17.45
N ARG A 343 -18.00 -16.79 16.84
CA ARG A 343 -16.61 -16.55 17.30
C ARG A 343 -16.50 -15.41 18.33
N LEU A 344 -17.39 -14.42 18.27
CA LEU A 344 -17.34 -13.21 19.09
C LEU A 344 -18.53 -13.11 20.06
N ALA A 345 -19.00 -14.26 20.56
CA ALA A 345 -20.24 -14.38 21.36
C ALA A 345 -20.24 -13.57 22.67
N GLY A 346 -19.10 -13.01 23.10
CA GLY A 346 -18.97 -12.16 24.29
C GLY A 346 -18.79 -10.66 24.01
N SER A 347 -18.71 -10.25 22.74
CA SER A 347 -18.39 -8.88 22.35
C SER A 347 -19.59 -8.20 21.70
N ARG A 348 -19.71 -6.87 21.84
CA ARG A 348 -20.67 -6.11 21.03
C ARG A 348 -20.13 -5.95 19.62
N ILE A 349 -20.90 -6.38 18.63
CA ILE A 349 -20.47 -6.41 17.22
C ILE A 349 -21.27 -5.36 16.45
N ASN A 350 -20.58 -4.38 15.87
CA ASN A 350 -21.14 -3.45 14.91
C ASN A 350 -20.59 -3.77 13.52
N ILE A 351 -21.48 -4.06 12.58
CA ILE A 351 -21.12 -4.38 11.20
C ILE A 351 -21.37 -3.14 10.33
N LEU A 352 -20.32 -2.62 9.72
CA LEU A 352 -20.41 -1.56 8.72
C LEU A 352 -20.22 -2.15 7.32
N LEU A 353 -21.21 -1.94 6.47
CA LEU A 353 -21.23 -2.44 5.11
C LEU A 353 -21.02 -1.29 4.12
N VAL A 354 -19.92 -1.32 3.36
CA VAL A 354 -19.59 -0.31 2.34
C VAL A 354 -20.08 -0.77 0.97
N THR A 355 -21.11 -0.11 0.41
CA THR A 355 -21.74 -0.57 -0.85
C THR A 355 -22.13 0.58 -1.78
N ASP A 356 -22.33 0.26 -3.07
CA ASP A 356 -22.88 1.19 -4.07
C ASP A 356 -24.41 1.15 -4.17
N VAL A 357 -25.06 0.18 -3.50
CA VAL A 357 -26.50 -0.05 -3.60
C VAL A 357 -27.12 0.23 -2.23
N PRO A 358 -28.00 1.23 -2.09
CA PRO A 358 -28.65 1.51 -0.82
C PRO A 358 -29.54 0.30 -0.44
N GLY A 359 -29.02 -0.55 0.44
CA GLY A 359 -29.71 -1.72 0.95
C GLY A 359 -30.42 -1.40 2.25
N THR A 360 -31.72 -1.65 2.30
CA THR A 360 -32.53 -1.61 3.53
C THR A 360 -32.34 -2.90 4.33
N ARG A 361 -31.22 -3.05 5.03
CA ARG A 361 -31.11 -4.03 6.13
C ARG A 361 -31.04 -3.26 7.44
N THR A 362 -32.07 -3.40 8.26
CA THR A 362 -32.25 -2.69 9.54
C THR A 362 -31.17 -2.99 10.57
N ASP A 363 -30.46 -4.11 10.41
CA ASP A 363 -29.52 -4.63 11.40
C ASP A 363 -28.06 -4.30 11.05
N LEU A 364 -27.82 -3.58 9.96
CA LEU A 364 -26.47 -3.24 9.44
C LEU A 364 -26.35 -1.74 9.21
N THR A 365 -25.21 -1.16 9.59
CA THR A 365 -24.92 0.24 9.25
C THR A 365 -24.36 0.29 7.84
N VAL A 366 -25.13 0.82 6.89
CA VAL A 366 -24.73 0.88 5.47
C VAL A 366 -24.06 2.22 5.17
N LEU A 367 -22.84 2.16 4.64
CA LEU A 367 -22.10 3.29 4.11
C LEU A 367 -22.20 3.26 2.58
N ASP A 368 -23.02 4.14 2.00
CA ASP A 368 -23.07 4.36 0.55
C ASP A 368 -21.78 5.04 0.09
N LEU A 369 -21.11 4.44 -0.90
CA LEU A 369 -19.89 4.92 -1.51
C LEU A 369 -20.04 6.30 -2.17
N LYS A 370 -21.20 6.60 -2.77
CA LYS A 370 -21.43 7.90 -3.43
C LYS A 370 -21.49 9.05 -2.44
N ASN A 371 -22.01 8.78 -1.25
CA ASN A 371 -22.20 9.75 -0.17
C ASN A 371 -21.33 9.40 1.05
N ILE A 372 -20.18 8.73 0.85
CA ILE A 372 -19.39 8.20 1.97
C ILE A 372 -18.98 9.29 2.96
N LYS A 373 -18.69 10.50 2.45
CA LYS A 373 -18.40 11.68 3.27
C LYS A 373 -19.56 12.06 4.20
N GLU A 374 -20.78 12.11 3.65
CA GLU A 374 -21.99 12.48 4.40
C GLU A 374 -22.38 11.37 5.38
N ASN A 375 -22.32 10.11 4.94
CA ASN A 375 -22.60 8.94 5.76
C ASN A 375 -21.64 8.83 6.94
N MET A 376 -20.34 9.04 6.71
CA MET A 376 -19.36 9.10 7.79
C MET A 376 -19.64 10.27 8.72
N SER A 377 -19.94 11.47 8.20
CA SER A 377 -20.25 12.63 9.04
C SER A 377 -21.52 12.50 9.88
N ASN A 378 -22.41 11.55 9.55
CA ASN A 378 -23.62 11.21 10.31
C ASN A 378 -23.47 9.89 11.09
N LEU A 379 -22.35 9.19 10.92
CA LEU A 379 -22.09 7.91 11.55
C LEU A 379 -21.89 8.11 13.05
N VAL A 380 -22.71 7.42 13.83
CA VAL A 380 -22.51 7.24 15.26
C VAL A 380 -21.96 5.83 15.48
N ILE A 381 -20.68 5.74 15.84
CA ILE A 381 -19.97 4.45 15.99
C ILE A 381 -20.47 3.67 17.19
#